data_AF-A0A959HAG1-F1
#
_entry.id   AF-A0A959HAG1-F1
#
_cell.length_a   1.000
_cell.length_b   1.000
_cell.length_c   1.000
_cell.angle_alpha   90.00
_cell.angle_beta   90.00
_cell.angle_gamma   90.00
#
_symmetry.space_group_name_H-M   'P 1'
#
loop_
_entity.id
_entity.type
_entity.pdbx_description
1 polymer ?
#
loop_
_entity_poly.entity_id
_entity_poly.type
_entity_poly.pdbx_seq_one_letter_code
_entity_poly.pdbx_strand_id
1 'polypeptide(L)'
;MRPTIFVLASMLLLVAACKQDSGENSAETKPQSTEEYTLAIIKEVQKVILSTGQQLREYPPERLEVPTEEGSGATILELWTEEGNPVRLTVSEPGSIGLTEFYFANGELFYAARPGAGFIFIDNKLKYWLDEDWKPAKAPEQERKKLEKQLPEKAAQYLRLFSDEAKQAPPSQ
;
A
#
# COMPACT_ATOMS: atom_id res chain seq x y z
N MET A 1 7.09 -25.27 7.39
CA MET A 1 8.04 -24.14 7.37
C MET A 1 7.53 -23.15 6.34
N ARG A 2 7.06 -21.97 6.76
CA ARG A 2 6.69 -20.89 5.83
C ARG A 2 7.98 -20.12 5.52
N PRO A 3 8.37 -19.94 4.24
CA PRO A 3 9.55 -19.15 3.91
C PRO A 3 9.33 -17.69 4.27
N THR A 4 10.32 -17.08 4.93
CA THR A 4 10.41 -15.63 5.16
C THR A 4 10.59 -14.95 3.80
N ILE A 5 9.63 -14.10 3.43
CA ILE A 5 9.61 -13.32 2.19
C ILE A 5 10.33 -12.00 2.47
N PHE A 6 11.67 -11.91 2.43
CA PHE A 6 12.42 -10.68 2.75
C PHE A 6 11.91 -9.37 2.06
N VAL A 7 10.82 -8.75 2.53
CA VAL A 7 10.30 -7.43 2.11
C VAL A 7 10.89 -6.33 3.01
N LEU A 8 11.19 -6.71 4.26
CA LEU A 8 11.67 -5.82 5.33
C LEU A 8 12.99 -5.08 5.03
N ALA A 9 13.90 -5.69 4.26
CA ALA A 9 15.26 -5.14 4.13
C ALA A 9 15.34 -3.85 3.28
N SER A 10 14.42 -3.65 2.33
CA SER A 10 14.46 -2.48 1.44
C SER A 10 13.80 -1.22 2.03
N MET A 11 12.96 -1.36 3.05
CA MET A 11 12.21 -0.23 3.61
C MET A 11 12.97 0.57 4.67
N LEU A 12 13.96 -0.04 5.33
CA LEU A 12 14.87 0.66 6.24
C LEU A 12 15.65 1.79 5.55
N LEU A 13 15.84 1.71 4.24
CA LEU A 13 16.48 2.76 3.43
C LEU A 13 15.59 3.99 3.19
N LEU A 14 14.26 3.82 3.16
CA LEU A 14 13.31 4.93 2.97
C LEU A 14 13.25 5.86 4.20
N VAL A 15 13.31 5.29 5.41
CA VAL A 15 13.29 6.07 6.66
C VAL A 15 14.64 6.76 6.93
N ALA A 16 15.76 6.13 6.55
CA ALA A 16 17.08 6.73 6.72
C ALA A 16 17.31 7.95 5.82
N ALA A 17 16.71 7.99 4.63
CA ALA A 17 16.85 9.11 3.69
C ALA A 17 16.02 10.36 4.06
N CYS A 18 15.04 10.24 4.96
CA CYS A 18 14.26 11.39 5.46
C CYS A 18 14.78 11.97 6.78
N LYS A 19 15.78 11.34 7.41
CA LYS A 19 16.31 11.70 8.73
C LYS A 19 17.68 12.40 8.70
N GLN A 20 18.00 13.13 7.64
CA GLN A 20 19.10 14.08 7.65
C GLN A 20 18.59 15.48 7.96
N ASP A 21 18.32 15.72 9.24
CA ASP A 21 18.46 17.06 9.81
C ASP A 21 19.39 16.97 11.04
N SER A 22 20.39 17.85 11.05
CA SER A 22 21.44 18.09 12.05
C SER A 22 22.58 17.06 12.25
N GLY A 23 23.81 17.47 11.89
CA GLY A 23 25.05 17.01 12.56
C GLY A 23 26.21 16.49 11.69
N GLU A 24 26.99 17.42 11.13
CA GLU A 24 28.42 17.37 10.78
C GLU A 24 29.10 16.18 10.03
N ASN A 25 29.65 16.59 8.87
CA ASN A 25 30.92 16.22 8.21
C ASN A 25 31.06 14.98 7.29
N SER A 26 31.42 15.33 6.04
CA SER A 26 32.34 14.64 5.12
C SER A 26 31.77 13.64 4.10
N ALA A 27 31.27 14.18 2.97
CA ALA A 27 31.68 13.86 1.60
C ALA A 27 30.63 14.44 0.63
N GLU A 28 31.06 15.38 -0.20
CA GLU A 28 30.27 16.10 -1.21
C GLU A 28 29.44 15.16 -2.09
N THR A 29 28.12 15.15 -1.87
CA THR A 29 27.15 14.81 -2.91
C THR A 29 26.27 16.06 -3.07
N LYS A 30 26.33 16.68 -4.26
CA LYS A 30 25.50 17.84 -4.64
C LYS A 30 24.04 17.64 -4.18
N PRO A 31 23.33 18.67 -3.70
CA PRO A 31 21.91 18.54 -3.39
C PRO A 31 21.19 18.12 -4.68
N GLN A 32 20.68 16.88 -4.70
CA GLN A 32 19.76 16.43 -5.75
C GLN A 32 18.61 17.42 -5.79
N SER A 33 18.23 17.87 -6.99
CA SER A 33 17.06 18.71 -7.14
C SER A 33 15.83 18.00 -6.55
N THR A 34 14.85 18.75 -6.04
CA THR A 34 13.62 18.17 -5.46
C THR A 34 12.92 17.20 -6.41
N GLU A 35 13.05 17.44 -7.72
CA GLU A 35 12.54 16.58 -8.79
C GLU A 35 13.29 15.25 -8.89
N GLU A 36 14.63 15.27 -8.91
CA GLU A 36 15.46 14.06 -8.91
C GLU A 36 15.19 13.19 -7.68
N TYR A 37 15.05 13.81 -6.49
CA TYR A 37 14.73 13.10 -5.26
C TYR A 37 13.33 12.46 -5.31
N THR A 38 12.35 13.19 -5.83
CA THR A 38 10.97 12.67 -6.02
C THR A 38 10.96 11.46 -6.96
N LEU A 39 11.67 11.54 -8.09
CA LEU A 39 11.77 10.44 -9.05
C LEU A 39 12.49 9.23 -8.45
N ALA A 40 13.52 9.45 -7.62
CA ALA A 40 14.23 8.37 -6.93
C ALA A 40 13.30 7.61 -5.97
N ILE A 41 12.48 8.32 -5.17
CA ILE A 41 11.50 7.69 -4.28
C ILE A 41 10.48 6.88 -5.08
N ILE A 42 9.88 7.48 -6.10
CA ILE A 42 8.86 6.81 -6.93
C ILE A 42 9.43 5.52 -7.53
N LYS A 43 10.65 5.58 -8.06
CA LYS A 43 11.33 4.42 -8.66
C LYS A 43 11.60 3.31 -7.64
N GLU A 44 12.02 3.65 -6.42
CA GLU A 44 12.26 2.65 -5.39
C GLU A 44 10.95 1.99 -4.94
N VAL A 45 9.89 2.77 -4.74
CA VAL A 45 8.56 2.22 -4.41
C VAL A 45 8.06 1.29 -5.53
N GLN A 46 8.20 1.70 -6.80
CA GLN A 46 7.82 0.87 -7.95
C GLN A 46 8.59 -0.45 -7.96
N LYS A 47 9.90 -0.42 -7.68
CA LYS A 47 10.74 -1.62 -7.60
C LYS A 47 10.30 -2.56 -6.47
N VAL A 48 9.98 -2.01 -5.29
CA VAL A 48 9.46 -2.80 -4.16
C VAL A 48 8.14 -3.47 -4.54
N ILE A 49 7.21 -2.75 -5.17
CA ILE A 49 5.92 -3.31 -5.60
C ILE A 49 6.09 -4.41 -6.65
N LEU A 50 6.94 -4.19 -7.66
CA LEU A 50 7.21 -5.18 -8.70
C LEU A 50 7.84 -6.45 -8.13
N SER A 51 8.84 -6.31 -7.26
CA SER A 51 9.50 -7.46 -6.63
C SER A 51 8.56 -8.21 -5.69
N THR A 52 7.78 -7.49 -4.87
CA THR A 52 6.73 -8.08 -4.02
C THR A 52 5.74 -8.86 -4.89
N GLY A 53 5.23 -8.25 -5.95
CA GLY A 53 4.28 -8.90 -6.86
C GLY A 53 4.85 -10.15 -7.54
N GLN A 54 6.15 -10.19 -7.86
CA GLN A 54 6.81 -11.38 -8.39
C GLN A 54 6.91 -12.51 -7.35
N GLN A 55 7.33 -12.17 -6.13
CA GLN A 55 7.45 -13.14 -5.03
C GLN A 55 6.10 -13.75 -4.66
N LEU A 56 5.04 -12.94 -4.61
CA LEU A 56 3.71 -13.39 -4.23
C LEU A 56 3.03 -14.31 -5.27
N ARG A 57 3.56 -14.44 -6.50
CA ARG A 57 3.01 -15.37 -7.51
C ARG A 57 3.10 -16.83 -7.09
N GLU A 58 4.05 -17.15 -6.23
CA GLU A 58 4.29 -18.51 -5.76
C GLU A 58 3.43 -18.86 -4.53
N TYR A 59 2.71 -17.88 -3.96
CA TYR A 59 1.96 -18.03 -2.72
C TYR A 59 0.51 -17.57 -2.88
N PRO A 60 -0.48 -18.46 -2.69
CA PRO A 60 -1.88 -18.07 -2.78
C PRO A 60 -2.25 -17.12 -1.63
N PRO A 61 -3.10 -16.11 -1.88
CA PRO A 61 -3.64 -15.25 -0.83
C PRO A 61 -4.63 -16.00 0.06
N GLU A 62 -4.84 -15.48 1.26
CA GLU A 62 -6.10 -15.71 1.98
C GLU A 62 -7.21 -14.91 1.29
N ARG A 63 -8.30 -15.59 0.92
CA ARG A 63 -9.40 -14.99 0.17
C ARG A 63 -10.66 -14.94 1.00
N LEU A 64 -11.36 -13.81 0.96
CA LEU A 64 -12.64 -13.58 1.61
C LEU A 64 -13.63 -12.99 0.60
N GLU A 65 -14.86 -13.49 0.59
CA GLU A 65 -15.96 -12.91 -0.18
C GLU A 65 -16.95 -12.28 0.80
N VAL A 66 -17.11 -10.97 0.71
CA VAL A 66 -18.01 -10.18 1.58
C VAL A 66 -19.27 -9.91 0.77
N PRO A 67 -20.42 -10.50 1.16
CA PRO A 67 -21.68 -10.19 0.51
C PRO A 67 -21.97 -8.68 0.59
N THR A 68 -22.39 -8.10 -0.51
CA THR A 68 -22.99 -6.75 -0.50
C THR A 68 -24.52 -6.89 -0.46
N GLU A 69 -25.24 -5.77 -0.28
CA GLU A 69 -26.71 -5.78 -0.20
C GLU A 69 -27.35 -6.59 -1.36
N GLU A 70 -28.50 -7.22 -1.08
CA GLU A 70 -29.10 -8.28 -1.89
C GLU A 70 -29.08 -7.97 -3.40
N GLY A 71 -28.31 -8.77 -4.15
CA GLY A 71 -28.26 -8.76 -5.62
C GLY A 71 -27.11 -7.97 -6.25
N SER A 72 -26.29 -7.26 -5.46
CA SER A 72 -25.19 -6.43 -5.99
C SER A 72 -23.88 -7.18 -6.22
N GLY A 73 -23.79 -8.46 -5.83
CA GLY A 73 -22.57 -9.26 -5.90
C GLY A 73 -21.80 -9.25 -4.56
N ALA A 74 -20.53 -9.62 -4.60
CA ALA A 74 -19.68 -9.68 -3.40
C ALA A 74 -18.41 -8.85 -3.61
N THR A 75 -17.94 -8.20 -2.56
CA THR A 75 -16.59 -7.63 -2.52
C THR A 75 -15.61 -8.77 -2.25
N ILE A 76 -14.66 -8.97 -3.16
CA ILE A 76 -13.62 -9.98 -3.03
C ILE A 76 -12.38 -9.33 -2.44
N LEU A 77 -11.88 -9.88 -1.33
CA LEU A 77 -10.64 -9.47 -0.69
C LEU A 77 -9.62 -10.60 -0.82
N GLU A 78 -8.39 -10.26 -1.22
CA GLU A 78 -7.28 -11.22 -1.24
C GLU A 78 -6.09 -10.63 -0.49
N LEU A 79 -5.69 -11.31 0.59
CA LEU A 79 -4.66 -10.86 1.52
C LEU A 79 -3.44 -11.79 1.47
N TRP A 80 -2.29 -11.19 1.21
CA TRP A 80 -0.99 -11.84 1.39
C TRP A 80 -0.36 -11.36 2.68
N THR A 81 0.10 -12.32 3.49
CA THR A 81 0.80 -12.07 4.74
C THR A 81 2.17 -12.71 4.75
N GLU A 82 3.08 -12.08 5.49
CA GLU A 82 4.40 -12.60 5.77
C GLU A 82 4.64 -12.50 7.28
N GLU A 83 5.00 -13.62 7.90
CA GLU A 83 5.24 -13.70 9.36
C GLU A 83 4.07 -13.12 10.20
N GLY A 84 2.85 -13.21 9.67
CA GLY A 84 1.64 -12.68 10.31
C GLY A 84 1.35 -11.20 10.04
N ASN A 85 2.23 -10.49 9.34
CA ASN A 85 2.03 -9.10 8.94
C ASN A 85 1.44 -9.01 7.53
N PRO A 86 0.54 -8.07 7.24
CA PRO A 86 0.06 -7.85 5.88
C PRO A 86 1.21 -7.35 5.00
N VAL A 87 1.24 -7.81 3.75
CA VAL A 87 2.18 -7.37 2.71
C VAL A 87 1.44 -6.76 1.53
N ARG A 88 0.35 -7.40 1.10
CA ARG A 88 -0.51 -6.90 0.03
C ARG A 88 -1.97 -7.27 0.30
N LEU A 89 -2.88 -6.35 0.03
CA LEU A 89 -4.32 -6.58 0.00
C LEU A 89 -4.85 -6.10 -1.35
N THR A 90 -5.58 -6.94 -2.06
CA THR A 90 -6.39 -6.53 -3.22
C THR A 90 -7.86 -6.54 -2.86
N VAL A 91 -8.60 -5.60 -3.44
CA VAL A 91 -10.03 -5.42 -3.23
C VAL A 91 -10.70 -5.29 -4.59
N SER A 92 -11.64 -6.18 -4.87
CA SER A 92 -12.53 -6.10 -6.02
C SER A 92 -13.94 -5.80 -5.52
N GLU A 93 -14.38 -4.56 -5.69
CA GLU A 93 -15.74 -4.15 -5.35
C GLU A 93 -16.67 -4.45 -6.54
N PRO A 94 -17.90 -4.92 -6.31
CA PRO A 94 -18.85 -5.16 -7.38
C PRO A 94 -19.15 -3.87 -8.16
N GLY A 95 -19.19 -3.95 -9.49
CA GLY A 95 -19.42 -2.79 -10.36
C GLY A 95 -18.23 -1.84 -10.49
N SER A 96 -17.10 -2.11 -9.84
CA SER A 96 -15.87 -1.33 -10.03
C SER A 96 -15.17 -1.68 -11.35
N ILE A 97 -14.50 -0.68 -11.93
CA ILE A 97 -13.76 -0.83 -13.21
C ILE A 97 -12.36 -1.44 -13.03
N GLY A 98 -12.00 -1.89 -11.83
CA GLY A 98 -10.70 -2.49 -11.56
C GLY A 98 -10.42 -2.68 -10.07
N LEU A 99 -9.23 -3.19 -9.77
CA LEU A 99 -8.83 -3.51 -8.41
C LEU A 99 -8.33 -2.28 -7.66
N THR A 100 -8.66 -2.21 -6.37
CA THR A 100 -7.91 -1.39 -5.42
C THR A 100 -6.86 -2.26 -4.76
N GLU A 101 -5.63 -1.75 -4.67
CA GLU A 101 -4.51 -2.47 -4.05
C GLU A 101 -3.93 -1.66 -2.91
N PHE A 102 -3.52 -2.35 -1.84
CA PHE A 102 -2.81 -1.79 -0.71
C PHE A 102 -1.55 -2.60 -0.46
N TYR A 103 -0.43 -1.92 -0.27
CA TYR A 103 0.86 -2.53 0.03
C TYR A 103 1.36 -2.02 1.37
N PHE A 104 1.81 -2.97 2.17
CA PHE A 104 2.17 -2.75 3.56
C PHE A 104 3.61 -3.18 3.80
N ALA A 105 4.26 -2.46 4.70
CA ALA A 105 5.56 -2.83 5.21
C ALA A 105 5.55 -2.53 6.71
N ASN A 106 5.96 -3.51 7.51
CA ASN A 106 5.93 -3.43 8.97
C ASN A 106 4.52 -3.09 9.54
N GLY A 107 3.46 -3.52 8.85
CA GLY A 107 2.08 -3.23 9.21
C GLY A 107 1.59 -1.83 8.84
N GLU A 108 2.43 -0.96 8.27
CA GLU A 108 2.05 0.38 7.82
C GLU A 108 1.80 0.41 6.31
N LEU A 109 0.77 1.17 5.90
CA LEU A 109 0.46 1.40 4.49
C LEU A 109 1.53 2.32 3.90
N PHE A 110 2.24 1.86 2.86
CA PHE A 110 3.22 2.68 2.15
C PHE A 110 2.83 2.99 0.72
N TYR A 111 1.95 2.17 0.14
CA TYR A 111 1.41 2.42 -1.19
C TYR A 111 -0.02 1.90 -1.32
N ALA A 112 -0.86 2.67 -2.02
CA ALA A 112 -2.15 2.22 -2.47
C ALA A 112 -2.35 2.53 -3.96
N ALA A 113 -3.12 1.72 -4.66
CA ALA A 113 -3.52 1.96 -6.04
C ALA A 113 -5.02 1.78 -6.20
N ARG A 114 -5.61 2.56 -7.11
CA ARG A 114 -6.97 2.39 -7.65
C ARG A 114 -6.90 2.57 -9.17
N PRO A 115 -7.94 2.21 -9.94
CA PRO A 115 -7.95 2.50 -11.37
C PRO A 115 -7.65 3.97 -11.64
N GLY A 116 -6.63 4.26 -12.47
CA GLY A 116 -6.22 5.62 -12.79
C GLY A 116 -5.25 6.32 -11.83
N ALA A 117 -4.93 5.77 -10.65
CA ALA A 117 -4.10 6.49 -9.68
C ALA A 117 -3.33 5.62 -8.69
N GLY A 118 -2.12 6.06 -8.34
CA GLY A 118 -1.29 5.53 -7.25
C GLY A 118 -1.05 6.55 -6.14
N PHE A 119 -0.80 6.07 -4.92
CA PHE A 119 -0.66 6.90 -3.73
C PHE A 119 0.52 6.40 -2.89
N ILE A 120 1.55 7.22 -2.71
CA ILE A 120 2.72 6.88 -1.88
C ILE A 120 2.59 7.57 -0.52
N PHE A 121 2.73 6.77 0.53
CA PHE A 121 2.72 7.21 1.92
C PHE A 121 4.13 7.15 2.49
N ILE A 122 4.53 8.22 3.19
CA ILE A 122 5.79 8.30 3.95
C ILE A 122 5.44 8.91 5.30
N ASP A 123 5.89 8.29 6.39
CA ASP A 123 5.56 8.67 7.77
C ASP A 123 4.04 8.81 7.99
N ASN A 124 3.26 7.86 7.44
CA ASN A 124 1.79 7.86 7.50
C ASN A 124 1.13 9.10 6.87
N LYS A 125 1.82 9.78 5.94
CA LYS A 125 1.33 10.95 5.19
C LYS A 125 1.34 10.70 3.69
N LEU A 126 0.29 11.15 2.99
CA LEU A 126 0.22 11.03 1.54
C LEU A 126 1.19 12.04 0.92
N LYS A 127 2.36 11.57 0.48
CA LYS A 127 3.39 12.43 -0.11
C LYS A 127 3.20 12.62 -1.61
N TYR A 128 2.88 11.53 -2.32
CA TYR A 128 2.76 11.56 -3.77
C TYR A 128 1.45 10.95 -4.22
N TRP A 129 0.77 11.69 -5.11
CA TRP A 129 -0.31 11.19 -5.95
C TRP A 129 0.29 10.98 -7.34
N LEU A 130 0.15 9.78 -7.88
CA LEU A 130 0.65 9.38 -9.18
C LEU A 130 -0.49 9.08 -10.14
N ASP A 131 -0.29 9.34 -11.43
CA ASP A 131 -1.14 8.82 -12.51
C ASP A 131 -0.75 7.37 -12.88
N GLU A 132 -1.37 6.83 -13.93
CA GLU A 132 -1.13 5.45 -14.42
C GLU A 132 0.31 5.25 -14.94
N ASP A 133 0.97 6.33 -15.36
CA ASP A 133 2.35 6.34 -15.85
C ASP A 133 3.38 6.55 -14.72
N TRP A 134 2.95 6.50 -13.45
CA TRP A 134 3.80 6.78 -12.28
C TRP A 134 4.35 8.20 -12.22
N LYS A 135 3.70 9.16 -12.90
CA LYS A 135 4.10 10.57 -12.86
C LYS A 135 3.33 11.29 -11.76
N PRO A 136 3.98 12.23 -11.03
CA PRO A 136 3.28 13.06 -10.07
C PRO A 136 2.11 13.81 -10.72
N ALA A 137 0.90 13.56 -10.22
CA ALA A 137 -0.30 14.23 -10.66
C ALA A 137 -0.61 15.43 -9.75
N LYS A 138 -1.16 16.50 -10.34
CA LYS A 138 -1.71 17.62 -9.55
C LYS A 138 -3.08 17.22 -9.03
N ALA A 139 -3.21 17.08 -7.72
CA ALA A 139 -4.47 16.84 -7.05
C ALA A 139 -4.88 18.07 -6.21
N PRO A 140 -6.18 18.38 -6.12
CA PRO A 140 -6.66 19.39 -5.18
C PRO A 140 -6.25 19.05 -3.74
N GLU A 141 -5.78 20.04 -2.99
CA GLU A 141 -5.29 19.85 -1.61
C GLU A 141 -6.33 19.19 -0.70
N GLN A 142 -7.61 19.55 -0.87
CA GLN A 142 -8.72 18.98 -0.12
C GLN A 142 -8.88 17.48 -0.40
N GLU A 143 -8.71 17.07 -1.65
CA GLU A 143 -8.81 15.66 -2.04
C GLU A 143 -7.62 14.86 -1.54
N ARG A 144 -6.41 15.43 -1.61
CA ARG A 144 -5.21 14.83 -1.01
C ARG A 144 -5.39 14.57 0.48
N LYS A 145 -5.86 15.56 1.25
CA LYS A 145 -6.13 15.40 2.69
C LYS A 145 -7.20 14.37 2.98
N LYS A 146 -8.24 14.30 2.14
CA LYS A 146 -9.30 13.29 2.25
C LYS A 146 -8.73 11.89 2.05
N LEU A 147 -7.94 11.66 0.99
CA LEU A 147 -7.37 10.36 0.68
C LEU A 147 -6.26 9.93 1.66
N GLU A 148 -5.48 10.88 2.19
CA GLU A 148 -4.51 10.62 3.25
C GLU A 148 -5.15 9.92 4.44
N LYS A 149 -6.39 10.28 4.78
CA LYS A 149 -7.16 9.64 5.86
C LYS A 149 -7.91 8.39 5.40
N GLN A 150 -8.63 8.49 4.29
CA GLN A 150 -9.57 7.44 3.87
C GLN A 150 -8.88 6.15 3.42
N LEU A 151 -7.72 6.22 2.76
CA LEU A 151 -7.06 5.02 2.25
C LEU A 151 -6.52 4.13 3.39
N PRO A 152 -5.78 4.64 4.39
CA PRO A 152 -5.42 3.86 5.56
C PRO A 152 -6.63 3.31 6.34
N GLU A 153 -7.68 4.12 6.52
CA GLU A 153 -8.90 3.69 7.24
C GLU A 153 -9.59 2.52 6.52
N LYS A 154 -9.75 2.61 5.19
CA LYS A 154 -10.32 1.52 4.39
C LYS A 154 -9.46 0.27 4.44
N ALA A 155 -8.15 0.41 4.27
CA ALA A 155 -7.21 -0.69 4.37
C ALA A 155 -7.35 -1.42 5.72
N ALA A 156 -7.39 -0.67 6.82
CA ALA A 156 -7.57 -1.22 8.15
C ALA A 156 -8.94 -1.90 8.33
N GLN A 157 -10.02 -1.33 7.78
CA GLN A 157 -11.35 -1.96 7.81
C GLN A 157 -11.33 -3.32 7.12
N TYR A 158 -10.74 -3.41 5.92
CA TYR A 158 -10.64 -4.68 5.20
C TYR A 158 -9.76 -5.70 5.92
N LEU A 159 -8.62 -5.28 6.47
CA LEU A 159 -7.75 -6.17 7.25
C LEU A 159 -8.47 -6.77 8.47
N ARG A 160 -9.36 -6.02 9.13
CA ARG A 160 -10.14 -6.52 10.27
C ARG A 160 -11.06 -7.68 9.88
N LEU A 161 -11.53 -7.74 8.63
CA LEU A 161 -12.40 -8.83 8.15
C LEU A 161 -11.68 -10.19 8.08
N PHE A 162 -10.34 -10.18 8.07
CA PHE A 162 -9.54 -11.41 8.14
C PHE A 162 -9.24 -11.87 9.58
N SER A 163 -9.55 -11.04 10.60
CA SER A 163 -9.34 -11.40 12.00
C SER A 163 -10.43 -12.34 12.53
N ASP A 164 -10.09 -13.15 13.54
CA ASP A 164 -10.91 -14.26 14.03
C ASP A 164 -12.31 -13.85 14.53
N GLU A 165 -12.52 -12.59 14.94
CA GLU A 165 -13.84 -12.06 15.31
C GLU A 165 -14.80 -11.97 14.12
N ALA A 166 -14.30 -11.66 12.91
CA ALA A 166 -15.13 -11.54 11.71
C ALA A 166 -15.54 -12.90 11.14
N LYS A 167 -14.73 -13.95 11.39
CA LYS A 167 -15.00 -15.33 10.95
C LYS A 167 -16.06 -16.05 11.81
N GLN A 168 -16.39 -15.51 12.99
CA GLN A 168 -17.34 -16.09 13.94
C GLN A 168 -18.69 -15.38 14.00
N ALA A 169 -18.89 -14.27 13.29
CA ALA A 169 -20.17 -13.62 13.23
C ALA A 169 -21.18 -14.52 12.47
N PRO A 170 -22.25 -15.02 13.11
CA PRO A 170 -23.29 -15.72 12.39
C PRO A 170 -23.92 -14.76 11.37
N PRO A 171 -24.42 -15.25 10.21
CA PRO A 171 -25.17 -14.40 9.31
C PRO A 171 -26.34 -13.80 10.08
N SER A 172 -26.38 -12.47 10.15
CA SER A 172 -27.54 -11.75 10.68
C SER A 172 -28.77 -12.19 9.87
N GLN A 173 -29.71 -12.85 10.54
CA GLN A 173 -31.00 -13.25 9.98
C GLN A 173 -31.92 -12.05 9.75
#